data_AF-S4PQU5-F1
#
_entry.id   AF-S4PQU5-F1
#
_cell.length_a   1.000
_cell.length_b   1.000
_cell.length_c   1.000
_cell.angle_alpha   90.00
_cell.angle_beta   90.00
_cell.angle_gamma   90.00
#
_symmetry.space_group_name_H-M   'P 1'
#
loop_
_entity.id
_entity.type
_entity.pdbx_description
1 polymer ?
#
loop_
_entity_poly.entity_id
_entity_poly.type
_entity_poly.pdbx_seq_one_letter_code
_entity_poly.pdbx_strand_id
1 'polypeptide(L)'
;MEELKRAEILKMEEEAKKQKIREKEALIDELMFAEGDAKEILNTFAQTVANKQEEVVPLLPKVTQFSTGVKFTRGSGQQPLPLIEEGPLYRYEAPEIPDRCGPDPPTIQEICSNGYLQHVRAENDTEKAGGYTSTLPCLRALQDALSGLYHAS
;
A
#
# COMPACT_ATOMS: atom_id res chain seq x y z
N MET A 1 39.47 -15.01 -16.79
CA MET A 1 39.24 -16.19 -15.92
C MET A 1 37.84 -16.19 -15.30
N GLU A 2 37.30 -15.03 -14.90
CA GLU A 2 35.93 -14.91 -14.36
C GLU A 2 34.82 -15.12 -15.42
N GLU A 3 35.06 -14.72 -16.66
CA GLU A 3 34.08 -14.83 -17.76
C GLU A 3 33.78 -16.27 -18.17
N LEU A 4 34.80 -17.16 -18.12
CA LEU A 4 34.66 -18.60 -18.35
C LEU A 4 33.83 -19.28 -17.24
N LYS A 5 34.08 -18.92 -15.97
CA LYS A 5 33.30 -19.42 -14.82
C LYS A 5 31.82 -19.02 -14.92
N ARG A 6 31.54 -17.81 -15.41
CA ARG A 6 30.17 -17.33 -15.60
C ARG A 6 29.44 -18.08 -16.72
N ALA A 7 30.14 -18.39 -17.82
CA ALA A 7 29.56 -19.18 -18.91
C ALA A 7 29.27 -20.62 -18.47
N GLU A 8 30.14 -21.22 -17.66
CA GLU A 8 29.96 -22.56 -17.10
C GLU A 8 28.74 -22.65 -16.17
N ILE A 9 28.53 -21.66 -15.30
CA ILE A 9 27.35 -21.60 -14.41
C ILE A 9 26.06 -21.49 -15.21
N LEU A 10 26.01 -20.62 -16.23
CA LEU A 10 24.80 -20.46 -17.05
C LEU A 10 24.45 -21.74 -17.81
N LYS A 11 25.47 -22.45 -18.32
CA LYS A 11 25.27 -23.73 -18.99
C LYS A 11 24.72 -24.79 -18.02
N MET A 12 25.24 -24.83 -16.80
CA MET A 12 24.76 -25.74 -15.75
C MET A 12 23.32 -25.43 -15.32
N GLU A 13 22.94 -24.14 -15.25
CA GLU A 13 21.57 -23.71 -14.96
C GLU A 13 20.59 -24.09 -16.08
N GLU A 14 20.99 -23.92 -17.34
CA GLU A 14 20.18 -24.30 -18.50
C GLU A 14 19.98 -25.81 -18.58
N GLU A 15 21.04 -26.58 -18.35
CA GLU A 15 20.99 -28.04 -18.27
C GLU A 15 20.08 -28.50 -17.12
N ALA A 16 20.17 -27.87 -15.94
CA ALA A 16 19.28 -28.16 -14.81
C ALA A 16 17.82 -27.81 -15.11
N LYS A 17 17.54 -26.71 -15.81
CA LYS A 17 16.18 -26.34 -16.21
C LYS A 17 15.61 -27.34 -17.22
N LYS A 18 16.40 -27.72 -18.23
CA LYS A 18 16.00 -28.71 -19.24
C LYS A 18 15.74 -30.07 -18.61
N GLN A 19 16.56 -30.46 -17.63
CA GLN A 19 16.37 -31.71 -16.89
C GLN A 19 15.07 -31.70 -16.08
N LYS A 20 14.74 -30.59 -15.40
CA LYS A 20 13.46 -30.45 -14.67
C LYS A 20 12.23 -30.51 -15.57
N ILE A 21 12.33 -29.95 -16.78
CA ILE A 21 11.22 -30.01 -17.76
C ILE A 21 11.04 -31.45 -18.23
N ARG A 22 12.13 -32.12 -18.60
CA ARG A 22 12.11 -33.52 -19.04
C ARG A 22 11.54 -34.46 -17.98
N GLU A 23 11.91 -34.28 -16.71
CA GLU A 23 11.40 -35.10 -15.61
C GLU A 23 9.90 -34.91 -15.38
N LYS A 24 9.39 -33.68 -15.56
CA LYS A 24 7.96 -33.40 -15.46
C LYS A 24 7.18 -33.98 -16.64
N GLU A 25 7.72 -33.86 -17.85
CA GLU A 25 7.11 -34.44 -19.05
C GLU A 25 7.07 -35.97 -18.95
N ALA A 26 8.15 -36.60 -18.47
CA ALA A 26 8.18 -38.05 -18.25
C ALA A 26 7.11 -38.53 -17.26
N LEU A 27 6.87 -37.80 -16.17
CA LEU A 27 5.79 -38.13 -15.23
C LEU A 27 4.41 -38.00 -15.88
N ILE A 28 4.21 -36.97 -16.71
CA ILE A 28 2.95 -36.77 -17.43
C ILE A 28 2.73 -37.92 -18.41
N ASP A 29 3.75 -38.30 -19.18
CA ASP A 29 3.67 -39.41 -20.13
C ASP A 29 3.38 -40.74 -19.41
N GLU A 30 4.01 -40.99 -18.27
CA GLU A 30 3.75 -42.20 -17.47
C GLU A 30 2.32 -42.22 -16.94
N LEU A 31 1.80 -41.08 -16.45
CA LEU A 31 0.39 -40.97 -16.02
C LEU A 31 -0.62 -41.09 -17.17
N MET A 32 -0.21 -40.76 -18.40
CA MET A 32 -1.07 -40.80 -19.58
C MET A 32 -1.12 -42.17 -20.25
N PHE A 33 0.00 -42.89 -20.28
CA PHE A 33 0.15 -44.10 -21.10
C PHE A 33 0.42 -45.38 -20.30
N ALA A 34 0.80 -45.31 -19.02
CA ALA A 34 1.00 -46.51 -18.23
C ALA A 34 -0.33 -47.06 -17.68
N GLU A 35 -0.53 -48.37 -17.82
CA GLU A 35 -1.64 -49.09 -17.19
C GLU A 35 -1.26 -49.46 -15.75
N GLY A 36 -1.48 -48.56 -14.80
CA GLY A 36 -1.20 -48.76 -13.37
C GLY A 36 -1.99 -47.78 -12.48
N ASP A 37 -2.00 -48.01 -11.16
CA ASP A 37 -2.63 -47.06 -10.23
C ASP A 37 -1.80 -45.77 -10.16
N ALA A 38 -2.46 -44.63 -10.37
CA ALA A 38 -1.84 -43.31 -10.34
C ALA A 38 -1.09 -43.05 -9.02
N LYS A 39 -1.56 -43.64 -7.91
CA LYS A 39 -0.88 -43.52 -6.61
C LYS A 39 0.48 -44.20 -6.59
N GLU A 40 0.63 -45.34 -7.25
CA GLU A 40 1.90 -46.06 -7.32
C GLU A 40 2.92 -45.29 -8.16
N ILE A 41 2.49 -44.75 -9.31
CA ILE A 41 3.32 -43.91 -10.20
C ILE A 41 3.80 -42.63 -9.49
N LEU A 42 2.94 -41.99 -8.71
CA LEU A 42 3.35 -40.81 -7.94
C LEU A 42 4.33 -41.16 -6.81
N ASN A 43 4.18 -42.33 -6.20
CA ASN A 43 5.08 -42.79 -5.14
C ASN A 43 6.47 -43.16 -5.69
N THR A 44 6.55 -43.82 -6.85
CA THR A 44 7.85 -44.10 -7.51
C THR A 44 8.53 -42.81 -7.94
N PHE A 45 7.79 -41.83 -8.46
CA PHE A 45 8.34 -40.50 -8.77
C PHE A 45 8.85 -39.77 -7.52
N ALA A 46 8.10 -39.80 -6.42
CA ALA A 46 8.53 -39.19 -5.15
C ALA A 46 9.81 -39.85 -4.59
N GLN A 47 9.92 -41.18 -4.68
CA GLN A 47 11.11 -41.92 -4.25
C GLN A 47 12.33 -41.62 -5.14
N THR A 48 12.15 -41.56 -6.47
CA THR A 48 13.24 -41.22 -7.40
C THR A 48 13.73 -39.78 -7.21
N VAL A 49 12.85 -38.82 -6.94
CA VAL A 49 13.21 -37.43 -6.61
C VAL A 49 13.93 -37.34 -5.27
N ALA A 50 13.50 -38.08 -4.26
CA ALA A 50 14.14 -38.12 -2.95
C ALA A 50 15.56 -38.71 -3.03
N ASN A 51 15.72 -39.86 -3.70
CA ASN A 51 17.02 -40.51 -3.88
C ASN A 51 18.00 -39.62 -4.67
N LYS A 52 17.51 -38.88 -5.67
CA LYS A 52 18.31 -37.93 -6.46
C LYS A 52 18.74 -36.69 -5.66
N GLN A 53 18.02 -36.33 -4.60
CA GLN A 53 18.39 -35.24 -3.71
C GLN A 53 19.38 -35.69 -2.61
N GLU A 54 19.36 -36.96 -2.20
CA GLU A 54 20.28 -37.52 -1.20
C GLU A 54 21.72 -37.75 -1.71
N GLU A 55 21.92 -38.00 -3.01
CA GLU A 55 23.28 -38.09 -3.59
C GLU A 55 24.04 -36.76 -3.62
N VAL A 56 23.38 -35.63 -3.30
CA VAL A 56 23.99 -34.28 -3.26
C VAL A 56 24.16 -33.81 -1.81
N VAL A 57 25.12 -34.39 -1.09
CA VAL A 57 25.55 -33.97 0.27
C VAL A 57 26.40 -32.69 0.21
N PRO A 58 26.52 -31.84 1.27
CA PRO A 58 25.58 -31.42 2.30
C PRO A 58 25.10 -29.95 2.12
N LEU A 59 24.04 -29.63 2.84
CA LEU A 59 23.33 -28.35 2.89
C LEU A 59 24.23 -27.18 3.34
N LEU A 60 24.81 -26.45 2.38
CA LEU A 60 25.13 -25.04 2.61
C LEU A 60 23.81 -24.27 2.71
N PRO A 61 23.61 -23.39 3.71
CA PRO A 61 22.37 -22.64 3.86
C PRO A 61 22.17 -21.79 2.61
N LYS A 62 21.20 -22.19 1.79
CA LYS A 62 20.77 -21.43 0.62
C LYS A 62 20.16 -20.13 1.14
N VAL A 63 20.94 -19.05 1.10
CA VAL A 63 20.40 -17.69 1.16
C VAL A 63 19.43 -17.59 -0.02
N THR A 64 18.14 -17.71 0.24
CA THR A 64 17.09 -17.63 -0.77
C THR A 64 16.94 -16.17 -1.21
N GLN A 65 17.92 -15.66 -1.96
CA GLN A 65 17.67 -14.48 -2.77
C GLN A 65 16.84 -14.92 -3.96
N PHE A 66 15.58 -14.48 -3.97
CA PHE A 66 14.67 -14.62 -5.08
C PHE A 66 15.18 -13.74 -6.23
N SER A 67 16.06 -14.27 -7.08
CA SER A 67 16.47 -13.59 -8.31
C SER A 67 15.41 -13.85 -9.39
N THR A 68 14.46 -12.93 -9.53
CA THR A 68 13.69 -12.82 -10.77
C THR A 68 14.67 -12.77 -11.94
N GLY A 69 14.55 -13.69 -12.91
CA GLY A 69 15.46 -13.90 -14.04
C GLY A 69 15.56 -12.75 -15.05
N VAL A 70 15.23 -11.52 -14.64
CA VAL A 70 15.58 -10.30 -15.34
C VAL A 70 16.86 -9.80 -14.69
N LYS A 71 17.98 -9.86 -15.41
CA LYS A 71 19.17 -9.13 -14.98
C LYS A 71 18.79 -7.65 -14.98
N PHE A 72 18.49 -7.10 -13.79
CA PHE A 72 18.61 -5.68 -13.59
C PHE A 72 20.07 -5.37 -13.91
N THR A 73 20.32 -4.86 -15.11
CA THR A 73 21.53 -4.10 -15.38
C THR A 73 21.63 -3.14 -14.20
N ARG A 74 22.61 -3.35 -13.31
CA ARG A 74 23.09 -2.27 -12.44
C ARG A 74 23.58 -1.22 -13.43
N GLY A 75 22.66 -0.38 -13.90
CA GLY A 75 22.96 0.76 -14.72
C GLY A 75 23.87 1.61 -13.87
N SER A 76 25.13 1.65 -14.24
CA SER A 76 26.08 2.70 -13.89
C SER A 76 25.62 4.03 -14.51
N GLY A 77 24.43 4.48 -14.15
CA GLY A 77 23.74 5.58 -14.83
C GLY A 77 22.45 6.06 -14.16
N GLN A 78 22.13 5.61 -12.93
CA GLN A 78 21.25 6.43 -12.11
C GLN A 78 22.11 7.54 -11.52
N GLN A 79 22.09 8.71 -12.16
CA GLN A 79 22.37 9.94 -11.42
C GLN A 79 21.60 9.82 -10.10
N PRO A 80 22.23 10.03 -8.92
CA PRO A 80 21.49 10.02 -7.68
C PRO A 80 20.32 10.96 -7.88
N LEU A 81 19.10 10.39 -7.92
CA LEU A 81 17.89 11.19 -7.89
C LEU A 81 18.11 12.11 -6.69
N PRO A 82 18.04 13.45 -6.88
CA PRO A 82 18.23 14.35 -5.77
C PRO A 82 17.26 13.88 -4.70
N LEU A 83 17.82 13.43 -3.57
CA LEU A 83 17.05 13.07 -2.41
C LEU A 83 16.41 14.39 -2.01
N ILE A 84 15.17 14.60 -2.44
CA ILE A 84 14.39 15.75 -2.03
C ILE A 84 14.29 15.56 -0.53
N GLU A 85 15.00 16.40 0.21
CA GLU A 85 14.84 16.50 1.65
C GLU A 85 13.38 16.91 1.84
N GLU A 86 12.51 15.93 2.08
CA GLU A 86 11.15 16.20 2.46
C GLU A 86 11.25 17.05 3.73
N GLY A 87 10.86 18.31 3.61
CA GLY A 87 10.85 19.24 4.72
C GLY A 87 10.02 18.69 5.87
N PRO A 88 10.05 19.36 7.04
CA PRO A 88 9.28 18.92 8.18
C PRO A 88 7.81 18.68 7.79
N LEU A 89 7.26 17.56 8.26
CA LEU A 89 5.87 17.20 8.01
C LEU A 89 4.96 18.37 8.42
N TYR A 90 4.09 18.79 7.51
CA TYR A 90 3.15 19.86 7.79
C TYR A 90 2.29 19.53 9.01
N ARG A 91 2.25 20.46 9.97
CA ARG A 91 1.35 20.43 11.11
C ARG A 91 0.36 21.58 10.96
N TYR A 92 -0.93 21.27 11.02
CA TYR A 92 -1.96 22.30 11.04
C TYR A 92 -1.86 23.11 12.33
N GLU A 93 -1.73 24.43 12.18
CA GLU A 93 -1.82 25.40 13.26
C GLU A 93 -3.06 26.27 13.00
N ALA A 94 -3.97 26.32 13.98
CA ALA A 94 -5.16 27.14 13.86
C ALA A 94 -4.75 28.62 13.80
N PRO A 95 -5.39 29.43 12.94
CA PRO A 95 -5.09 30.86 12.87
C PRO A 95 -5.39 31.53 14.20
N GLU A 96 -4.55 32.49 14.59
CA GLU A 96 -4.79 33.33 15.76
C GLU A 96 -6.04 34.18 15.51
N ILE A 97 -7.05 34.02 16.37
CA ILE A 97 -8.28 34.80 16.32
C ILE A 97 -8.10 36.00 17.25
N PRO A 98 -8.30 37.24 16.77
CA PRO A 98 -8.19 38.42 17.62
C PRO A 98 -9.25 38.39 18.72
N ASP A 99 -8.94 39.02 19.85
CA ASP A 99 -9.93 39.21 20.91
C ASP A 99 -11.13 39.99 20.36
N ARG A 100 -12.32 39.44 20.60
CA ARG A 100 -13.59 39.98 20.10
C ARG A 100 -14.18 41.01 21.06
N CYS A 101 -13.57 41.22 22.23
CA CYS A 101 -14.04 42.14 23.26
C CYS A 101 -15.53 41.92 23.57
N GLY A 102 -15.93 40.67 23.82
CA GLY A 102 -17.32 40.29 24.04
C GLY A 102 -17.45 38.83 24.47
N PRO A 103 -18.66 38.36 24.79
CA PRO A 103 -18.89 36.97 25.14
C PRO A 103 -18.64 36.04 23.95
N ASP A 104 -18.23 34.80 24.24
CA ASP A 104 -18.06 33.79 23.22
C ASP A 104 -19.40 33.45 22.54
N PRO A 105 -19.43 33.36 21.21
CA PRO A 105 -20.64 32.95 20.50
C PRO A 105 -20.93 31.47 20.74
N PRO A 106 -22.21 31.05 20.67
CA PRO A 106 -22.57 29.65 20.79
C PRO A 106 -21.98 28.83 19.64
N THR A 107 -21.67 27.58 19.93
CA THR A 107 -21.23 26.59 18.96
C THR A 107 -22.37 26.23 17.99
N ILE A 108 -22.02 25.67 16.83
CA ILE A 108 -23.02 25.21 15.84
C ILE A 108 -23.97 24.16 16.45
N GLN A 109 -23.47 23.29 17.34
CA GLN A 109 -24.31 22.29 18.00
C GLN A 109 -25.34 22.95 18.93
N GLU A 110 -24.92 23.95 19.71
CA GLU A 110 -25.83 24.71 20.58
C GLU A 110 -26.86 25.52 19.79
N ILE A 111 -26.48 26.06 18.62
CA ILE A 111 -27.41 26.73 17.71
C ILE A 111 -28.53 25.77 17.27
N CYS A 112 -28.18 24.52 16.97
CA CYS A 112 -29.13 23.50 16.56
C CYS A 112 -30.02 23.01 17.73
N SER A 113 -29.46 22.83 18.93
CA SER A 113 -30.19 22.25 20.07
C SER A 113 -31.03 23.27 20.85
N ASN A 114 -30.59 24.53 20.93
CA ASN A 114 -31.15 25.51 21.86
C ASN A 114 -32.18 26.44 21.21
N GLY A 115 -32.67 26.09 20.01
CA GLY A 115 -33.78 26.81 19.38
C GLY A 115 -33.41 28.12 18.67
N TYR A 116 -32.12 28.43 18.50
CA TYR A 116 -31.68 29.66 17.81
C TYR A 116 -32.20 29.76 16.35
N LEU A 117 -32.50 28.63 15.72
CA LEU A 117 -33.01 28.58 14.35
C LEU A 117 -34.52 28.88 14.23
N GLN A 118 -35.27 28.99 15.34
CA GLN A 118 -36.73 29.19 15.29
C GLN A 118 -37.15 30.48 14.57
N HIS A 119 -36.30 31.51 14.60
CA HIS A 119 -36.54 32.80 13.96
C HIS A 119 -35.67 33.04 12.73
N VAL A 120 -35.05 31.99 12.20
CA VAL A 120 -34.23 32.03 10.99
C VAL A 120 -34.99 31.33 9.87
N ARG A 121 -35.02 31.94 8.67
CA ARG A 121 -35.65 31.31 7.49
C ARG A 121 -34.97 29.97 7.22
N ALA A 122 -35.75 28.91 7.08
CA ALA A 122 -35.23 27.59 6.70
C ALA A 122 -34.60 27.60 5.30
N GLU A 123 -33.57 26.79 5.09
CA GLU A 123 -32.96 26.59 3.78
C GLU A 123 -33.91 25.86 2.82
N ASN A 124 -33.80 26.15 1.52
CA ASN A 124 -34.42 25.33 0.48
C ASN A 124 -33.44 24.25 -0.07
N ASP A 125 -33.96 23.28 -0.81
CA ASP A 125 -33.17 22.16 -1.32
C ASP A 125 -32.02 22.62 -2.24
N THR A 126 -32.24 23.66 -3.04
CA THR A 126 -31.22 24.22 -3.94
C THR A 126 -30.07 24.87 -3.17
N GLU A 127 -30.39 25.64 -2.12
CA GLU A 127 -29.43 26.27 -1.22
C GLU A 127 -28.62 25.20 -0.47
N LYS A 128 -29.30 24.16 0.03
CA LYS A 128 -28.64 23.04 0.69
C LYS A 128 -27.69 22.30 -0.23
N ALA A 129 -28.08 22.08 -1.49
CA ALA A 129 -27.19 21.50 -2.51
C ALA A 129 -25.97 22.39 -2.82
N GLY A 130 -26.09 23.71 -2.63
CA GLY A 130 -25.00 24.67 -2.73
C GLY A 130 -24.12 24.80 -1.47
N GLY A 131 -24.36 23.98 -0.45
CA GLY A 131 -23.63 24.02 0.83
C GLY A 131 -24.11 25.10 1.80
N TYR A 132 -25.22 25.77 1.51
CA TYR A 132 -25.84 26.71 2.44
C TYR A 132 -26.70 25.96 3.47
N THR A 133 -26.62 26.38 4.73
CA THR A 133 -27.52 25.93 5.80
C THR A 133 -27.94 27.13 6.63
N SER A 134 -29.16 27.14 7.17
CA SER A 134 -29.63 28.25 7.99
C SER A 134 -28.84 28.46 9.30
N THR A 135 -28.01 27.49 9.68
CA THR A 135 -27.05 27.62 10.80
C THR A 135 -25.97 28.67 10.55
N LEU A 136 -25.51 28.81 9.30
CA LEU A 136 -24.43 29.73 8.91
C LEU A 136 -24.80 31.21 9.15
N PRO A 137 -25.92 31.75 8.60
CA PRO A 137 -26.29 33.13 8.85
C PRO A 137 -26.65 33.38 10.32
N CYS A 138 -27.21 32.38 11.01
CA CYS A 138 -27.52 32.48 12.44
C CYS A 138 -26.25 32.65 13.27
N LEU A 139 -25.26 31.78 13.08
CA LEU A 139 -23.96 31.87 13.74
C LEU A 139 -23.27 33.20 13.43
N ARG A 140 -23.31 33.63 12.16
CA ARG A 140 -22.69 34.90 11.76
C ARG A 140 -23.34 36.09 12.45
N ALA A 141 -24.67 36.14 12.48
CA ALA A 141 -25.40 37.20 13.17
C ALA A 141 -25.08 37.25 14.67
N LEU A 142 -24.96 36.09 15.32
CA LEU A 142 -24.58 35.99 16.73
C LEU A 142 -23.14 36.43 16.98
N GLN A 143 -22.19 36.01 16.12
CA GLN A 143 -20.80 36.45 16.21
C GLN A 143 -20.68 37.97 16.11
N ASP A 144 -21.38 38.58 15.16
CA ASP A 144 -21.34 40.03 14.96
C ASP A 144 -22.04 40.76 16.12
N ALA A 145 -23.18 40.28 16.61
CA ALA A 145 -23.92 40.88 17.72
C ALA A 145 -23.22 40.78 19.08
N LEU A 146 -22.41 39.75 19.30
CA LEU A 146 -21.69 39.53 20.54
C LEU A 146 -20.28 40.15 20.54
N SER A 147 -19.79 40.59 19.39
CA SER A 147 -18.50 41.28 19.28
C SER A 147 -18.59 42.71 19.82
N GLY A 148 -17.55 43.16 20.53
CA GLY A 148 -17.42 44.55 21.00
C GLY A 148 -18.37 44.97 22.13
N LEU A 149 -18.97 44.03 22.86
CA LEU A 149 -19.87 44.32 23.98
C LEU A 149 -19.13 44.67 25.28
N TYR A 150 -17.88 44.25 25.45
CA TYR A 150 -17.08 44.58 26.62
C TYR A 150 -16.43 45.95 26.44
N HIS A 151 -16.39 46.73 27.53
CA HIS A 151 -15.67 47.98 27.54
C HIS A 151 -14.17 47.70 27.57
N ALA A 152 -13.47 48.05 26.49
CA ALA A 152 -12.01 48.11 26.50
C ALA A 152 -11.61 49.40 27.24
N SER A 153 -11.28 49.28 28.53
CA SER A 153 -10.62 50.33 29.30
C SER A 153 -9.13 50.37 28.99
#